data_AF-A0AB74LP21-F1
#
_entry.id   AF-A0AB74LP21-F1
#
_cell.length_a   1.000
_cell.length_b   1.000
_cell.length_c   1.000
_cell.angle_alpha   90.00
_cell.angle_beta   90.00
_cell.angle_gamma   90.00
#
_symmetry.space_group_name_H-M   'P 1'
#
loop_
_entity.id
_entity.type
_entity.pdbx_description
1 polymer ?
#
loop_
_entity_poly.entity_id
_entity_poly.type
_entity_poly.pdbx_seq_one_letter_code
_entity_poly.pdbx_strand_id
1 'polypeptide(L)'
;MLPLHRRDDGQGWASANWRLRRGRIVLLEGDSPAGLRLPLDSISWRPPRASFDADPVAVRSTLPAEPHTDRAVVEDPETAPTTALVAEVRGGLVHIFLPPTDALEHFIDLVARVEAAATTANCPVVIEGYGPPPDPRLTSTTITPDPGVIEVNIAPTASFAEQRQQLETLYQQARLARLTTEAFDVDGTHGGTGGGNHITLGGVTPADSPLLRRPDLLVSLLTYWQRHPSLSYLFAGRFVGTTSQAPRVDEGRAEALYELEIAFAEILRLSPSSGGGRPQPWVTDRALRHLLTDITGNTHRAEFCIDKLYSPDSARGRLGLLELREFEMPPHLHMAMVQSLLVRSLVAWFWDQPLRAPLIRHGANLHGRYLLPHFLIHDIADVAADLRAHGIAFETSWLDPFTEFRFPRIGTAVFDGIEIELRGAIEPWHTLGEEATAAGTARYVDSSVERIQVRIIGADRHRYVVTCNGYPMPLLATDNPDIHVGGVRFKAWQPPSALHPTITVDGPLRFELIDIATATSCGGCTYHVAHPGGRAYDEPPVNAVEAEARRARRFEATGFTPGKLDLSDIREKQARISTDIGAPGILDLRRVRTVQQ
;
A
#
# COMPACT_ATOMS: atom_id res chain seq x y z
N MET A 1 -20.29 -34.40 18.79
CA MET A 1 -20.93 -33.12 18.46
C MET A 1 -21.97 -32.83 19.52
N LEU A 2 -22.02 -31.59 20.01
CA LEU A 2 -22.90 -31.11 21.06
C LEU A 2 -23.62 -29.85 20.53
N PRO A 3 -24.94 -29.92 20.23
CA PRO A 3 -25.72 -28.72 19.95
C PRO A 3 -25.62 -27.77 21.14
N LEU A 4 -25.26 -26.50 20.90
CA LEU A 4 -24.92 -25.60 21.99
C LEU A 4 -25.18 -24.15 21.62
N HIS A 5 -25.94 -23.45 22.45
CA HIS A 5 -26.20 -22.02 22.32
C HIS A 5 -26.42 -21.36 23.69
N ARG A 6 -26.32 -20.03 23.73
CA ARG A 6 -26.66 -19.26 24.93
C ARG A 6 -28.19 -19.14 25.05
N ARG A 7 -28.71 -19.24 26.28
CA ARG A 7 -30.13 -19.00 26.57
C ARG A 7 -30.47 -17.51 26.45
N ASP A 8 -31.66 -17.21 25.95
CA ASP A 8 -32.18 -15.84 25.75
C ASP A 8 -32.28 -15.04 27.05
N ASP A 9 -32.50 -15.71 28.18
CA ASP A 9 -32.59 -15.09 29.51
C ASP A 9 -31.22 -14.74 30.12
N GLY A 10 -30.12 -15.05 29.42
CA GLY A 10 -28.76 -14.82 29.86
C GLY A 10 -28.26 -15.76 30.96
N GLN A 11 -29.10 -16.68 31.44
CA GLN A 11 -28.85 -17.51 32.63
C GLN A 11 -27.92 -18.72 32.37
N GLY A 12 -27.39 -18.91 31.16
CA GLY A 12 -26.43 -19.97 30.88
C GLY A 12 -26.55 -20.57 29.48
N TRP A 13 -26.14 -21.83 29.34
CA TRP A 13 -26.14 -22.57 28.07
C TRP A 13 -27.36 -23.48 27.93
N ALA A 14 -27.78 -23.71 26.69
CA ALA A 14 -28.76 -24.71 26.34
C ALA A 14 -28.26 -25.61 25.20
N SER A 15 -28.71 -26.87 25.21
CA SER A 15 -28.47 -27.83 24.16
C SER A 15 -29.79 -28.16 23.45
N ALA A 16 -29.84 -27.87 22.16
CA ALA A 16 -31.01 -28.16 21.35
C ALA A 16 -31.07 -29.66 21.01
N ASN A 17 -32.19 -30.32 21.31
CA ASN A 17 -32.37 -31.73 20.96
C ASN A 17 -32.71 -31.89 19.46
N TRP A 18 -31.70 -31.76 18.59
CA TRP A 18 -31.85 -31.77 17.14
C TRP A 18 -32.63 -32.98 16.60
N ARG A 19 -33.61 -32.73 15.73
CA ARG A 19 -34.39 -33.78 15.04
C ARG A 19 -33.78 -34.07 13.67
N LEU A 20 -33.12 -35.22 13.54
CA LEU A 20 -32.40 -35.60 12.32
C LEU A 20 -33.28 -36.39 11.34
N ARG A 21 -33.25 -36.04 10.05
CA ARG A 21 -34.04 -36.75 9.00
C ARG A 21 -33.73 -38.25 8.89
N ARG A 22 -32.48 -38.64 9.10
CA ARG A 22 -31.97 -40.01 8.86
C ARG A 22 -31.43 -40.68 10.13
N GLY A 23 -31.72 -40.13 11.31
CA GLY A 23 -31.16 -40.59 12.59
C GLY A 23 -29.65 -40.44 12.73
N ARG A 24 -28.97 -39.87 11.74
CA ARG A 24 -27.52 -39.62 11.71
C ARG A 24 -27.20 -38.33 10.98
N ILE A 25 -26.05 -37.74 11.29
CA ILE A 25 -25.47 -36.61 10.56
C ILE A 25 -24.41 -37.15 9.61
N VAL A 26 -24.47 -36.70 8.36
CA VAL A 26 -23.45 -36.96 7.34
C VAL A 26 -22.81 -35.61 7.03
N LEU A 27 -21.50 -35.50 7.27
CA LEU A 27 -20.77 -34.27 7.00
C LEU A 27 -20.70 -34.02 5.49
N LEU A 28 -20.63 -32.74 5.10
CA LEU A 28 -20.26 -32.35 3.76
C LEU A 28 -18.85 -32.86 3.43
N GLU A 29 -18.60 -33.13 2.15
CA GLU A 29 -17.27 -33.54 1.66
C GLU A 29 -16.27 -32.38 1.80
N GLY A 30 -14.98 -32.73 1.97
CA GLY A 30 -13.89 -31.77 2.14
C GLY A 30 -13.01 -32.08 3.35
N ASP A 31 -11.93 -31.31 3.47
CA ASP A 31 -10.88 -31.41 4.49
C ASP A 31 -10.99 -30.34 5.60
N SER A 32 -11.95 -29.42 5.48
CA SER A 32 -12.25 -28.42 6.51
C SER A 32 -12.63 -29.07 7.85
N PRO A 33 -12.47 -28.36 8.98
CA PRO A 33 -12.97 -28.79 10.29
C PRO A 33 -14.40 -29.34 10.24
N ALA A 34 -14.68 -30.44 10.96
CA ALA A 34 -16.00 -31.07 10.95
C ALA A 34 -17.16 -30.10 11.29
N GLY A 35 -16.90 -29.07 12.10
CA GLY A 35 -17.89 -28.03 12.42
C GLY A 35 -18.34 -27.17 11.23
N LEU A 36 -17.46 -26.89 10.25
CA LEU A 36 -17.81 -26.18 9.01
C LEU A 36 -18.53 -27.08 8.00
N ARG A 37 -18.44 -28.40 8.19
CA ARG A 37 -19.04 -29.40 7.30
C ARG A 37 -20.37 -29.94 7.83
N LEU A 38 -20.92 -29.35 8.89
CA LEU A 38 -22.24 -29.73 9.41
C LEU A 38 -23.35 -29.33 8.41
N PRO A 39 -24.27 -30.24 8.04
CA PRO A 39 -25.38 -29.93 7.14
C PRO A 39 -26.53 -29.23 7.89
N LEU A 40 -26.30 -28.00 8.36
CA LEU A 40 -27.21 -27.27 9.26
C LEU A 40 -28.64 -27.09 8.69
N ASP A 41 -28.78 -26.91 7.38
CA ASP A 41 -30.09 -26.81 6.70
C ASP A 41 -30.91 -28.11 6.73
N SER A 42 -30.25 -29.25 7.01
CA SER A 42 -30.91 -30.55 7.16
C SER A 42 -31.35 -30.84 8.59
N ILE A 43 -30.94 -29.97 9.54
CA ILE A 43 -31.11 -30.12 10.98
C ILE A 43 -32.31 -29.32 11.52
N SER A 44 -32.47 -28.05 11.09
CA SER A 44 -33.65 -27.23 11.42
C SER A 44 -34.30 -26.71 10.14
N TRP A 45 -35.63 -26.72 10.11
CA TRP A 45 -36.44 -26.39 8.93
C TRP A 45 -36.98 -24.95 8.96
N ARG A 46 -36.65 -24.21 10.01
CA ARG A 46 -36.96 -22.79 10.14
C ARG A 46 -35.66 -22.01 10.09
N PRO A 47 -35.63 -20.83 9.43
CA PRO A 47 -34.49 -19.95 9.50
C PRO A 47 -34.14 -19.67 10.96
N PRO A 48 -32.85 -19.72 11.36
CA PRO A 48 -32.45 -19.29 12.69
C PRO A 48 -32.84 -17.81 12.87
N ARG A 49 -33.06 -17.41 14.13
CA ARG A 49 -33.33 -16.00 14.43
C ARG A 49 -32.16 -15.13 13.95
N ALA A 50 -32.48 -13.95 13.42
CA ALA A 50 -31.45 -12.99 13.02
C ALA A 50 -30.68 -12.52 14.26
N SER A 51 -29.36 -12.69 14.24
CA SER A 51 -28.44 -12.03 15.17
C SER A 51 -27.91 -10.76 14.49
N PHE A 52 -27.76 -9.68 15.26
CA PHE A 52 -27.24 -8.41 14.78
C PHE A 52 -25.88 -8.15 15.41
N ASP A 53 -24.91 -7.75 14.60
CA ASP A 53 -23.63 -7.28 15.11
C ASP A 53 -23.87 -6.10 16.06
N ALA A 54 -23.23 -6.15 17.23
CA ALA A 54 -23.33 -5.06 18.18
C ALA A 54 -22.63 -3.79 17.66
N ASP A 55 -23.18 -2.63 17.98
CA ASP A 55 -22.58 -1.34 17.62
C ASP A 55 -21.24 -1.15 18.36
N PRO A 56 -20.12 -0.90 17.66
CA PRO A 56 -18.80 -0.65 18.27
C PRO A 56 -18.77 0.53 19.25
N VAL A 57 -19.75 1.45 19.17
CA VAL A 57 -19.85 2.64 20.03
C VAL A 57 -20.67 2.38 21.30
N ALA A 58 -21.27 1.19 21.45
CA ALA A 58 -22.07 0.86 22.63
C ALA A 58 -21.20 0.69 23.90
N VAL A 59 -21.65 1.27 25.02
CA VAL A 59 -21.00 1.12 26.33
C VAL A 59 -21.22 -0.31 26.87
N ARG A 60 -20.14 -1.02 27.23
CA ARG A 60 -20.19 -2.38 27.79
C ARG A 60 -19.72 -2.41 29.24
N SER A 61 -20.28 -3.32 30.04
CA SER A 61 -19.86 -3.58 31.41
C SER A 61 -18.50 -4.29 31.49
N THR A 62 -17.91 -4.33 32.69
CA THR A 62 -16.72 -5.13 32.96
C THR A 62 -16.98 -6.62 32.73
N LEU A 63 -15.97 -7.34 32.26
CA LEU A 63 -16.05 -8.80 32.09
C LEU A 63 -16.32 -9.47 33.45
N PRO A 64 -17.21 -10.48 33.51
CA PRO A 64 -17.44 -11.22 34.74
C PRO A 64 -16.16 -11.94 35.18
N ALA A 65 -15.86 -11.89 36.49
CA ALA A 65 -14.64 -12.44 37.07
C ALA A 65 -14.69 -13.97 37.29
N GLU A 66 -15.89 -14.55 37.32
CA GLU A 66 -16.12 -15.96 37.65
C GLU A 66 -16.93 -16.63 36.52
N PRO A 67 -16.52 -17.82 36.04
CA PRO A 67 -17.28 -18.58 35.08
C PRO A 67 -18.60 -19.08 35.71
N HIS A 68 -19.69 -19.02 34.94
CA HIS A 68 -20.96 -19.57 35.40
C HIS A 68 -20.81 -21.10 35.55
N THR A 69 -21.21 -21.68 36.68
CA THR A 69 -21.13 -23.14 36.91
C THR A 69 -22.41 -23.88 36.55
N ASP A 70 -23.43 -23.17 36.07
CA ASP A 70 -24.74 -23.77 35.78
C ASP A 70 -24.64 -24.85 34.69
N ARG A 71 -25.40 -25.93 34.90
CA ARG A 71 -25.55 -27.02 33.93
C ARG A 71 -26.40 -26.54 32.75
N ALA A 72 -26.01 -26.94 31.55
CA ALA A 72 -26.80 -26.65 30.36
C ALA A 72 -28.18 -27.34 30.42
N VAL A 73 -29.21 -26.64 29.98
CA VAL A 73 -30.59 -27.17 29.90
C VAL A 73 -30.82 -27.76 28.51
N VAL A 74 -31.65 -28.80 28.40
CA VAL A 74 -32.05 -29.36 27.11
C VAL A 74 -33.36 -28.71 26.67
N GLU A 75 -33.40 -28.17 25.46
CA GLU A 75 -34.55 -27.43 24.91
C GLU A 75 -35.04 -28.02 23.58
N ASP A 76 -36.28 -27.68 23.21
CA ASP A 76 -36.88 -28.11 21.94
C ASP A 76 -36.19 -27.40 20.75
N PRO A 77 -35.82 -28.12 19.68
CA PRO A 77 -35.04 -27.56 18.58
C PRO A 77 -35.82 -26.59 17.67
N GLU A 78 -37.16 -26.51 17.74
CA GLU A 78 -37.98 -25.74 16.79
C GLU A 78 -37.66 -24.24 16.75
N THR A 79 -37.10 -23.69 17.83
CA THR A 79 -36.75 -22.25 17.93
C THR A 79 -35.29 -21.97 18.28
N ALA A 80 -34.48 -23.02 18.48
CA ALA A 80 -33.08 -22.90 18.85
C ALA A 80 -32.20 -22.62 17.60
N PRO A 81 -31.12 -21.83 17.75
CA PRO A 81 -30.15 -21.67 16.68
C PRO A 81 -29.46 -22.99 16.34
N THR A 82 -29.11 -23.17 15.06
CA THR A 82 -28.43 -24.37 14.54
C THR A 82 -26.92 -24.30 14.73
N THR A 83 -26.49 -24.16 15.98
CA THR A 83 -25.06 -24.09 16.35
C THR A 83 -24.64 -25.30 17.18
N ALA A 84 -23.39 -25.73 17.02
CA ALA A 84 -22.85 -26.87 17.76
C ALA A 84 -21.35 -26.76 18.00
N LEU A 85 -20.92 -27.30 19.13
CA LEU A 85 -19.53 -27.61 19.42
C LEU A 85 -19.21 -28.99 18.86
N VAL A 86 -18.10 -29.11 18.12
CA VAL A 86 -17.70 -30.39 17.50
C VAL A 86 -16.32 -30.78 17.99
N ALA A 87 -16.20 -31.99 18.54
CA ALA A 87 -14.91 -32.60 18.83
C ALA A 87 -14.56 -33.58 17.70
N GLU A 88 -13.36 -33.45 17.13
CA GLU A 88 -12.84 -34.28 16.04
C GLU A 88 -11.40 -34.70 16.37
N VAL A 89 -11.06 -35.98 16.19
CA VAL A 89 -9.67 -36.43 16.28
C VAL A 89 -9.03 -36.35 14.90
N ARG A 90 -8.03 -35.49 14.74
CA ARG A 90 -7.32 -35.28 13.47
C ARG A 90 -5.81 -35.31 13.71
N GLY A 91 -5.10 -36.17 13.00
CA GLY A 91 -3.65 -36.32 13.16
C GLY A 91 -3.19 -36.70 14.58
N GLY A 92 -4.02 -37.41 15.35
CA GLY A 92 -3.73 -37.77 16.75
C GLY A 92 -3.99 -36.65 17.77
N LEU A 93 -4.49 -35.49 17.35
CA LEU A 93 -4.89 -34.38 18.22
C LEU A 93 -6.41 -34.29 18.31
N VAL A 94 -6.92 -33.86 19.47
CA VAL A 94 -8.35 -33.58 19.65
C VAL A 94 -8.59 -32.11 19.30
N HIS A 95 -9.33 -31.88 18.21
CA HIS A 95 -9.78 -30.56 17.78
C HIS A 95 -11.17 -30.27 18.35
N ILE A 96 -11.34 -29.10 18.95
CA ILE A 96 -12.61 -28.59 19.45
C ILE A 96 -13.02 -27.39 18.60
N PHE A 97 -13.99 -27.61 17.73
CA PHE A 97 -14.62 -26.57 16.95
C PHE A 97 -15.63 -25.79 17.80
N LEU A 98 -15.39 -24.49 18.00
CA LEU A 98 -16.28 -23.60 18.71
C LEU A 98 -17.36 -23.05 17.77
N PRO A 99 -18.66 -23.08 18.17
CA PRO A 99 -19.73 -22.37 17.47
C PRO A 99 -19.59 -20.85 17.61
N PRO A 100 -20.26 -20.05 16.75
CA PRO A 100 -20.29 -18.60 16.91
C PRO A 100 -20.99 -18.22 18.23
N THR A 101 -20.56 -17.09 18.80
CA THR A 101 -21.14 -16.52 20.03
C THR A 101 -21.47 -15.05 19.82
N ASP A 102 -22.55 -14.56 20.42
CA ASP A 102 -23.03 -13.18 20.20
C ASP A 102 -22.33 -12.14 21.09
N ALA A 103 -21.66 -12.57 22.16
CA ALA A 103 -20.96 -11.70 23.11
C ALA A 103 -19.63 -12.30 23.56
N LEU A 104 -18.67 -11.45 23.90
CA LEU A 104 -17.33 -11.86 24.35
C LEU A 104 -17.41 -12.71 25.62
N GLU A 105 -18.29 -12.35 26.55
CA GLU A 105 -18.54 -13.07 27.79
C GLU A 105 -18.92 -14.53 27.53
N HIS A 106 -19.71 -14.78 26.49
CA HIS A 106 -20.13 -16.13 26.10
C HIS A 106 -18.95 -16.91 25.52
N PHE A 107 -18.10 -16.26 24.72
CA PHE A 107 -16.90 -16.90 24.18
C PHE A 107 -15.93 -17.31 25.30
N ILE A 108 -15.65 -16.40 26.25
CA ILE A 108 -14.76 -16.67 27.38
C ILE A 108 -15.30 -17.80 28.27
N ASP A 109 -16.60 -17.78 28.61
CA ASP A 109 -17.24 -18.85 29.37
C ASP A 109 -17.12 -20.21 28.65
N LEU A 110 -17.28 -20.24 27.32
CA LEU A 110 -17.13 -21.45 26.54
C LEU A 110 -15.69 -21.98 26.54
N VAL A 111 -14.71 -21.11 26.33
CA VAL A 111 -13.29 -21.49 26.37
C VAL A 111 -12.88 -22.00 27.75
N ALA A 112 -13.30 -21.33 28.83
CA ALA A 112 -13.03 -21.77 30.20
C ALA A 112 -13.61 -23.16 30.49
N ARG A 113 -14.81 -23.45 29.97
CA ARG A 113 -15.43 -24.79 30.09
C ARG A 113 -14.68 -25.86 29.30
N VAL A 114 -14.18 -25.52 28.10
CA VAL A 114 -13.33 -26.42 27.30
C VAL A 114 -12.01 -26.69 28.03
N GLU A 115 -11.38 -25.66 28.61
CA GLU A 115 -10.16 -25.79 29.41
C GLU A 115 -10.35 -26.69 30.64
N ALA A 116 -11.44 -26.49 31.39
CA ALA A 116 -11.78 -27.33 32.53
C ALA A 116 -12.02 -28.80 32.12
N ALA A 117 -12.69 -29.02 30.99
CA ALA A 117 -12.91 -30.36 30.44
C ALA A 117 -11.59 -31.01 29.97
N ALA A 118 -10.74 -30.28 29.27
CA ALA A 118 -9.42 -30.72 28.81
C ALA A 118 -8.50 -31.10 30.00
N THR A 119 -8.52 -30.29 31.06
CA THR A 119 -7.78 -30.53 32.30
C THR A 119 -8.29 -31.79 33.01
N THR A 120 -9.61 -31.92 33.16
CA THR A 120 -10.24 -33.09 33.79
C THR A 120 -9.96 -34.38 33.01
N ALA A 121 -9.96 -34.29 31.67
CA ALA A 121 -9.64 -35.40 30.79
C ALA A 121 -8.13 -35.66 30.64
N ASN A 122 -7.27 -34.78 31.18
CA ASN A 122 -5.83 -34.77 30.97
C ASN A 122 -5.45 -34.91 29.48
N CYS A 123 -6.14 -34.16 28.62
CA CYS A 123 -6.05 -34.26 27.17
C CYS A 123 -5.85 -32.87 26.57
N PRO A 124 -4.69 -32.58 25.95
CA PRO A 124 -4.49 -31.35 25.19
C PRO A 124 -5.47 -31.27 24.03
N VAL A 125 -6.01 -30.07 23.79
CA VAL A 125 -6.96 -29.81 22.70
C VAL A 125 -6.47 -28.68 21.80
N VAL A 126 -6.82 -28.74 20.52
CA VAL A 126 -6.65 -27.65 19.56
C VAL A 126 -8.00 -26.94 19.42
N ILE A 127 -8.06 -25.65 19.75
CA ILE A 127 -9.26 -24.84 19.56
C ILE A 127 -9.30 -24.35 18.11
N GLU A 128 -10.42 -24.54 17.44
CA GLU A 128 -10.68 -24.07 16.08
C GLU A 128 -12.12 -23.60 15.91
N GLY A 129 -12.48 -23.10 14.73
CA GLY A 129 -13.83 -22.63 14.43
C GLY A 129 -13.97 -21.12 14.59
N TYR A 130 -15.13 -20.68 15.09
CA TYR A 130 -15.42 -19.25 15.19
C TYR A 130 -14.63 -18.62 16.32
N GLY A 131 -13.96 -17.49 16.04
CA GLY A 131 -13.30 -16.67 17.04
C GLY A 131 -14.29 -15.91 17.94
N PRO A 132 -13.79 -15.16 18.93
CA PRO A 132 -14.64 -14.28 19.71
C PRO A 132 -15.33 -13.24 18.81
N PRO A 133 -16.57 -12.81 19.14
CA PRO A 133 -17.21 -11.72 18.43
C PRO A 133 -16.41 -10.42 18.61
N PRO A 134 -16.51 -9.46 17.68
CA PRO A 134 -15.83 -8.17 17.81
C PRO A 134 -16.19 -7.48 19.13
N ASP A 135 -15.17 -7.10 19.91
CA ASP A 135 -15.34 -6.44 21.20
C ASP A 135 -14.15 -5.51 21.48
N PRO A 136 -14.38 -4.26 21.90
CA PRO A 136 -13.30 -3.28 22.14
C PRO A 136 -12.35 -3.67 23.28
N ARG A 137 -12.71 -4.63 24.13
CA ARG A 137 -11.84 -5.14 25.20
C ARG A 137 -10.82 -6.17 24.71
N LEU A 138 -10.95 -6.64 23.46
CA LEU A 138 -10.02 -7.57 22.85
C LEU A 138 -8.95 -6.84 22.03
N THR A 139 -7.72 -7.26 22.23
CA THR A 139 -6.61 -7.00 21.31
C THR A 139 -6.30 -8.27 20.55
N SER A 140 -6.31 -8.21 19.22
CA SER A 140 -6.01 -9.35 18.36
C SER A 140 -4.86 -9.04 17.41
N THR A 141 -4.10 -10.06 17.07
CA THR A 141 -3.20 -10.06 15.90
C THR A 141 -3.60 -11.23 15.03
N THR A 142 -3.82 -10.99 13.74
CA THR A 142 -4.18 -12.05 12.79
C THR A 142 -3.07 -12.21 11.76
N ILE A 143 -2.80 -13.46 11.40
CA ILE A 143 -1.81 -13.85 10.40
C ILE A 143 -2.57 -14.61 9.32
N THR A 144 -2.62 -14.07 8.11
CA THR A 144 -3.41 -14.61 7.00
C THR A 144 -2.54 -14.77 5.75
N PRO A 145 -2.67 -15.88 5.01
CA PRO A 145 -1.97 -16.03 3.74
C PRO A 145 -2.59 -15.09 2.70
N ASP A 146 -1.74 -14.44 1.91
CA ASP A 146 -2.11 -13.64 0.74
C ASP A 146 -1.23 -14.11 -0.45
N PRO A 147 -1.62 -14.01 -1.73
CA PRO A 147 -0.81 -14.53 -2.82
C PRO A 147 0.61 -13.97 -2.85
N GLY A 148 1.58 -14.83 -2.52
CA GLY A 148 3.01 -14.48 -2.50
C GLY A 148 3.53 -13.85 -1.21
N VAL A 149 2.65 -13.50 -0.25
CA VAL A 149 3.03 -12.86 1.02
C VAL A 149 2.19 -13.37 2.20
N ILE A 150 2.50 -12.91 3.42
CA ILE A 150 1.66 -13.14 4.59
C ILE A 150 1.23 -11.77 5.09
N GLU A 151 -0.07 -11.58 5.25
CA GLU A 151 -0.64 -10.39 5.85
C GLU A 151 -0.68 -10.56 7.38
N VAL A 152 -0.14 -9.58 8.09
CA VAL A 152 -0.17 -9.55 9.56
C VAL A 152 -0.91 -8.29 10.01
N ASN A 153 -2.14 -8.45 10.49
CA ASN A 153 -2.88 -7.35 11.11
C ASN A 153 -2.44 -7.23 12.56
N ILE A 154 -1.66 -6.18 12.86
CA ILE A 154 -1.10 -5.94 14.19
C ILE A 154 -2.14 -5.33 15.15
N ALA A 155 -2.02 -5.64 16.43
CA ALA A 155 -2.88 -5.04 17.45
C ALA A 155 -2.61 -3.52 17.60
N PRO A 156 -3.62 -2.70 17.94
CA PRO A 156 -3.42 -1.28 18.22
C PRO A 156 -2.40 -1.06 19.34
N THR A 157 -1.65 0.05 19.25
CA THR A 157 -0.67 0.46 20.28
C THR A 157 -0.99 1.85 20.80
N ALA A 158 -0.81 2.07 22.10
CA ALA A 158 -1.14 3.35 22.75
C ALA A 158 0.00 4.36 22.67
N SER A 159 1.23 3.92 22.43
CA SER A 159 2.42 4.77 22.37
C SER A 159 3.38 4.37 21.26
N PHE A 160 4.26 5.30 20.87
CA PHE A 160 5.33 5.02 19.89
C PHE A 160 6.32 3.97 20.40
N ALA A 161 6.53 3.91 21.72
CA ALA A 161 7.39 2.91 22.35
C ALA A 161 6.79 1.49 22.23
N GLU A 162 5.47 1.36 22.45
CA GLU A 162 4.75 0.10 22.24
C GLU A 162 4.75 -0.31 20.77
N GLN A 163 4.49 0.62 19.85
CA GLN A 163 4.57 0.36 18.40
C GLN A 163 5.96 -0.16 18.00
N ARG A 164 7.02 0.48 18.50
CA ARG A 164 8.40 0.04 18.27
C ARG A 164 8.63 -1.39 18.78
N GLN A 165 8.22 -1.71 20.00
CA GLN A 165 8.39 -3.04 20.57
C GLN A 165 7.61 -4.10 19.79
N GLN A 166 6.38 -3.78 19.37
CA GLN A 166 5.56 -4.67 18.56
C GLN A 166 6.20 -4.94 17.20
N LEU A 167 6.66 -3.91 16.49
CA LEU A 167 7.35 -4.07 15.20
C LEU A 167 8.70 -4.77 15.34
N GLU A 168 9.48 -4.47 16.38
CA GLU A 168 10.73 -5.18 16.69
C GLU A 168 10.48 -6.69 16.86
N THR A 169 9.44 -7.05 17.61
CA THR A 169 9.02 -8.44 17.78
C THR A 169 8.59 -9.05 16.44
N LEU A 170 7.77 -8.36 15.66
CA LEU A 170 7.28 -8.85 14.37
C LEU A 170 8.42 -9.13 13.39
N TYR A 171 9.34 -8.19 13.20
CA TYR A 171 10.52 -8.36 12.33
C TYR A 171 11.42 -9.50 12.82
N GLN A 172 11.61 -9.63 14.13
CA GLN A 172 12.39 -10.73 14.71
C GLN A 172 11.73 -12.09 14.45
N GLN A 173 10.42 -12.22 14.67
CA GLN A 173 9.69 -13.47 14.44
C GLN A 173 9.64 -13.83 12.95
N ALA A 174 9.43 -12.85 12.07
CA ALA A 174 9.50 -13.04 10.62
C ALA A 174 10.86 -13.61 10.20
N ARG A 175 11.95 -13.03 10.71
CA ARG A 175 13.31 -13.53 10.45
C ARG A 175 13.52 -14.96 10.95
N LEU A 176 13.05 -15.29 12.16
CA LEU A 176 13.15 -16.66 12.71
C LEU A 176 12.33 -17.67 11.88
N ALA A 177 11.21 -17.23 11.31
CA ALA A 177 10.37 -17.99 10.39
C ALA A 177 10.90 -18.02 8.94
N ARG A 178 12.07 -17.42 8.67
CA ARG A 178 12.68 -17.30 7.32
C ARG A 178 11.83 -16.50 6.33
N LEU A 179 11.04 -15.55 6.85
CA LEU A 179 10.34 -14.54 6.08
C LEU A 179 11.20 -13.28 5.98
N THR A 180 11.04 -12.53 4.91
CA THR A 180 11.73 -11.27 4.64
C THR A 180 10.74 -10.23 4.12
N THR A 181 11.10 -8.94 4.24
CA THR A 181 10.29 -7.80 3.78
C THR A 181 10.82 -7.18 2.48
N GLU A 182 11.87 -7.78 1.91
CA GLU A 182 12.48 -7.39 0.64
C GLU A 182 12.50 -8.54 -0.35
N ALA A 183 12.47 -8.21 -1.64
CA ALA A 183 12.59 -9.15 -2.74
C ALA A 183 13.63 -8.66 -3.76
N PHE A 184 14.23 -9.63 -4.47
CA PHE A 184 15.13 -9.33 -5.57
C PHE A 184 14.59 -9.93 -6.86
N ASP A 185 14.51 -9.11 -7.90
CA ASP A 185 14.24 -9.59 -9.24
C ASP A 185 15.45 -10.32 -9.82
N VAL A 186 15.19 -11.08 -10.88
CA VAL A 186 16.19 -11.85 -11.63
C VAL A 186 17.36 -10.99 -12.14
N ASP A 187 17.13 -9.72 -12.46
CA ASP A 187 18.18 -8.80 -12.92
C ASP A 187 18.98 -8.16 -11.77
N GLY A 188 18.65 -8.51 -10.52
CA GLY A 188 19.21 -7.94 -9.31
C GLY A 188 18.49 -6.68 -8.83
N THR A 189 17.37 -6.26 -9.41
CA THR A 189 16.58 -5.13 -8.89
C THR A 189 16.09 -5.45 -7.48
N HIS A 190 16.27 -4.51 -6.56
CA HIS A 190 15.85 -4.63 -5.17
C HIS A 190 14.53 -3.88 -4.98
N GLY A 191 13.54 -4.50 -4.36
CA GLY A 191 12.24 -3.88 -4.05
C GLY A 191 11.55 -4.53 -2.87
N GLY A 192 10.34 -4.06 -2.54
CA GLY A 192 9.52 -4.72 -1.52
C GLY A 192 8.95 -6.05 -2.03
N THR A 193 8.33 -6.80 -1.12
CA THR A 193 7.68 -8.08 -1.45
C THR A 193 6.40 -7.94 -2.29
N GLY A 194 5.96 -6.71 -2.57
CA GLY A 194 4.65 -6.40 -3.14
C GLY A 194 3.52 -6.29 -2.12
N GLY A 195 3.79 -6.60 -0.84
CA GLY A 195 2.87 -6.35 0.27
C GLY A 195 2.98 -4.91 0.80
N GLY A 196 1.85 -4.32 1.16
CA GLY A 196 1.78 -2.99 1.78
C GLY A 196 2.12 -2.99 3.27
N ASN A 197 2.58 -1.85 3.78
CA ASN A 197 2.72 -1.51 5.20
C ASN A 197 1.70 -0.45 5.58
N HIS A 198 0.41 -0.80 5.52
CA HIS A 198 -0.65 0.15 5.74
C HIS A 198 -0.58 0.75 7.15
N ILE A 199 -0.64 2.08 7.24
CA ILE A 199 -0.64 2.78 8.52
C ILE A 199 -2.10 3.13 8.87
N THR A 200 -2.60 2.53 9.95
CA THR A 200 -3.95 2.80 10.44
C THR A 200 -3.93 3.83 11.57
N LEU A 201 -4.76 4.86 11.44
CA LEU A 201 -4.95 5.94 12.39
C LEU A 201 -6.34 5.86 13.03
N GLY A 202 -6.40 5.99 14.35
CA GLY A 202 -7.64 5.89 15.11
C GLY A 202 -7.51 6.38 16.55
N GLY A 203 -8.62 6.32 17.29
CA GLY A 203 -8.63 6.51 18.74
C GLY A 203 -8.65 5.16 19.48
N VAL A 204 -8.51 5.20 20.81
CA VAL A 204 -8.68 4.02 21.68
C VAL A 204 -10.08 3.42 21.51
N THR A 205 -11.08 4.29 21.33
CA THR A 205 -12.42 3.92 20.90
C THR A 205 -12.76 4.67 19.60
N PRO A 206 -13.76 4.21 18.82
CA PRO A 206 -14.23 4.96 17.65
C PRO A 206 -14.63 6.40 18.01
N ALA A 207 -15.26 6.62 19.17
CA ALA A 207 -15.66 7.95 19.64
C ALA A 207 -14.47 8.87 19.95
N ASP A 208 -13.31 8.30 20.31
CA ASP A 208 -12.08 9.03 20.58
C ASP A 208 -11.26 9.32 19.33
N SER A 209 -11.68 8.82 18.15
CA SER A 209 -10.95 9.03 16.91
C SER A 209 -10.72 10.53 16.65
N PRO A 210 -9.46 10.96 16.43
CA PRO A 210 -9.16 12.36 16.16
C PRO A 210 -9.84 12.84 14.88
N LEU A 211 -10.02 11.95 13.91
CA LEU A 211 -10.64 12.22 12.61
C LEU A 211 -12.15 12.48 12.73
N LEU A 212 -12.83 11.80 13.64
CA LEU A 212 -14.26 12.00 13.89
C LEU A 212 -14.52 13.21 14.80
N ARG A 213 -13.64 13.46 15.76
CA ARG A 213 -13.72 14.62 16.67
C ARG A 213 -13.39 15.94 15.97
N ARG A 214 -12.47 15.90 15.00
CA ARG A 214 -11.97 17.05 14.24
C ARG A 214 -11.85 16.67 12.75
N PRO A 215 -12.95 16.71 11.98
CA PRO A 215 -12.92 16.40 10.55
C PRO A 215 -11.97 17.29 9.72
N ASP A 216 -11.66 18.49 10.22
CA ASP A 216 -10.68 19.39 9.63
C ASP A 216 -9.23 18.85 9.68
N LEU A 217 -8.93 17.89 10.56
CA LEU A 217 -7.68 17.12 10.54
C LEU A 217 -7.58 16.29 9.25
N LEU A 218 -8.64 15.58 8.87
CA LEU A 218 -8.66 14.78 7.65
C LEU A 218 -8.52 15.65 6.41
N VAL A 219 -9.20 16.81 6.39
CA VAL A 219 -9.03 17.82 5.33
C VAL A 219 -7.58 18.31 5.26
N SER A 220 -6.95 18.59 6.40
CA SER A 220 -5.55 19.02 6.46
C SER A 220 -4.60 17.97 5.90
N LEU A 221 -4.77 16.70 6.31
CA LEU A 221 -3.96 15.58 5.82
C LEU A 221 -4.12 15.40 4.31
N LEU A 222 -5.35 15.34 3.80
CA LEU A 222 -5.60 15.19 2.36
C LEU A 222 -5.05 16.36 1.56
N THR A 223 -5.22 17.59 2.06
CA THR A 223 -4.69 18.81 1.42
C THR A 223 -3.16 18.74 1.35
N TYR A 224 -2.50 18.37 2.44
CA TYR A 224 -1.05 18.32 2.48
C TYR A 224 -0.48 17.20 1.59
N TRP A 225 -1.07 16.00 1.65
CA TRP A 225 -0.71 14.88 0.77
C TRP A 225 -0.90 15.21 -0.71
N GLN A 226 -2.00 15.88 -1.05
CA GLN A 226 -2.25 16.29 -2.43
C GLN A 226 -1.19 17.29 -2.91
N ARG A 227 -0.80 18.23 -2.04
CA ARG A 227 0.20 19.25 -2.36
C ARG A 227 1.63 18.71 -2.46
N HIS A 228 1.96 17.64 -1.74
CA HIS A 228 3.29 17.02 -1.69
C HIS A 228 3.27 15.60 -2.28
N PRO A 229 3.45 15.44 -3.60
CA PRO A 229 3.50 14.13 -4.26
C PRO A 229 4.52 13.14 -3.69
N SER A 230 5.59 13.62 -3.03
CA SER A 230 6.55 12.75 -2.35
C SER A 230 5.94 11.88 -1.26
N LEU A 231 4.90 12.37 -0.57
CA LEU A 231 4.21 11.61 0.47
C LEU A 231 3.46 10.37 -0.08
N SER A 232 3.14 10.37 -1.37
CA SER A 232 2.61 9.20 -2.06
C SER A 232 3.75 8.40 -2.68
N TYR A 233 4.56 9.03 -3.53
CA TYR A 233 5.42 8.29 -4.46
C TYR A 233 6.76 7.80 -3.88
N LEU A 234 7.27 8.45 -2.83
CA LEU A 234 8.55 8.04 -2.20
C LEU A 234 8.43 6.71 -1.48
N PHE A 235 7.27 6.48 -0.84
CA PHE A 235 7.00 5.28 -0.04
C PHE A 235 6.24 4.20 -0.79
N ALA A 236 5.80 4.50 -2.01
CA ALA A 236 5.07 3.59 -2.88
C ALA A 236 5.91 2.43 -3.40
N GLY A 237 5.25 1.31 -3.66
CA GLY A 237 5.81 0.23 -4.46
C GLY A 237 5.96 0.60 -5.93
N ARG A 238 6.34 -0.37 -6.76
CA ARG A 238 6.59 -0.13 -8.21
C ARG A 238 5.32 0.22 -8.99
N PHE A 239 4.18 -0.33 -8.60
CA PHE A 239 2.91 -0.13 -9.29
C PHE A 239 2.20 1.12 -8.78
N VAL A 240 2.49 2.26 -9.41
CA VAL A 240 1.83 3.55 -9.15
C VAL A 240 0.94 3.97 -10.31
N GLY A 241 0.03 4.93 -10.05
CA GLY A 241 -0.86 5.51 -11.05
C GLY A 241 -2.33 5.18 -10.81
N THR A 242 -3.18 5.60 -11.74
CA THR A 242 -4.66 5.54 -11.65
C THR A 242 -5.26 4.18 -11.32
N THR A 243 -4.59 3.11 -11.73
CA THR A 243 -5.06 1.73 -11.56
C THR A 243 -4.27 0.96 -10.51
N SER A 244 -3.38 1.64 -9.77
CA SER A 244 -2.57 1.07 -8.69
C SER A 244 -3.40 0.50 -7.54
N GLN A 245 -2.72 -0.05 -6.53
CA GLN A 245 -3.39 -0.58 -5.33
C GLN A 245 -3.99 0.54 -4.46
N ALA A 246 -3.41 1.73 -4.50
CA ALA A 246 -3.78 2.86 -3.66
C ALA A 246 -3.59 4.22 -4.40
N PRO A 247 -4.24 4.45 -5.57
CA PRO A 247 -4.13 5.69 -6.32
C PRO A 247 -4.40 6.94 -5.47
N ARG A 248 -3.65 7.99 -5.78
CA ARG A 248 -3.92 9.35 -5.28
C ARG A 248 -5.26 9.85 -5.80
N VAL A 249 -5.90 10.71 -5.00
CA VAL A 249 -7.20 11.30 -5.34
C VAL A 249 -7.18 12.09 -6.67
N ASP A 250 -6.03 12.63 -7.07
CA ASP A 250 -5.85 13.47 -8.25
C ASP A 250 -5.27 12.76 -9.47
N GLU A 251 -5.13 11.43 -9.43
CA GLU A 251 -4.71 10.65 -10.60
C GLU A 251 -5.89 10.26 -11.49
N GLY A 252 -7.07 10.02 -10.90
CA GLY A 252 -8.22 9.44 -11.60
C GLY A 252 -8.99 10.42 -12.50
N ARG A 253 -10.11 10.95 -11.99
CA ARG A 253 -11.01 11.81 -12.77
C ARG A 253 -10.49 13.25 -12.78
N ALA A 254 -10.53 13.91 -13.92
CA ALA A 254 -10.06 15.30 -14.06
C ALA A 254 -10.75 16.28 -13.10
N GLU A 255 -12.05 16.08 -12.83
CA GLU A 255 -12.85 16.92 -11.94
C GLU A 255 -12.71 16.56 -10.45
N ALA A 256 -11.95 15.52 -10.08
CA ALA A 256 -11.87 15.03 -8.71
C ALA A 256 -11.44 16.12 -7.72
N LEU A 257 -10.44 16.93 -8.10
CA LEU A 257 -9.95 18.03 -7.26
C LEU A 257 -10.98 19.16 -7.10
N TYR A 258 -11.77 19.44 -8.13
CA TYR A 258 -12.82 20.46 -8.06
C TYR A 258 -13.91 20.04 -7.06
N GLU A 259 -14.39 18.81 -7.16
CA GLU A 259 -15.40 18.27 -6.22
C GLU A 259 -14.84 18.13 -4.80
N LEU A 260 -13.56 17.79 -4.67
CA LEU A 260 -12.88 17.67 -3.37
C LEU A 260 -12.78 19.03 -2.65
N GLU A 261 -12.53 20.12 -3.38
CA GLU A 261 -12.53 21.47 -2.81
C GLU A 261 -13.90 21.86 -2.24
N ILE A 262 -14.99 21.50 -2.93
CA ILE A 262 -16.36 21.71 -2.45
C ILE A 262 -16.60 20.89 -1.18
N ALA A 263 -16.23 19.60 -1.20
CA ALA A 263 -16.36 18.72 -0.03
C ALA A 263 -15.57 19.27 1.18
N PHE A 264 -14.34 19.75 0.97
CA PHE A 264 -13.52 20.35 2.02
C PHE A 264 -14.15 21.62 2.59
N ALA A 265 -14.65 22.50 1.74
CA ALA A 265 -15.33 23.72 2.18
C ALA A 265 -16.54 23.39 3.06
N GLU A 266 -17.35 22.40 2.68
CA GLU A 266 -18.54 22.00 3.44
C GLU A 266 -18.17 21.32 4.76
N ILE A 267 -17.17 20.43 4.76
CA ILE A 267 -16.66 19.80 5.99
C ILE A 267 -16.14 20.87 6.96
N LEU A 268 -15.37 21.85 6.46
CA LEU A 268 -14.83 22.93 7.29
C LEU A 268 -15.93 23.85 7.84
N ARG A 269 -16.97 24.15 7.06
CA ARG A 269 -18.12 24.95 7.49
C ARG A 269 -18.88 24.29 8.64
N LEU A 270 -19.01 22.96 8.59
CA LEU A 270 -19.71 22.17 9.61
C LEU A 270 -18.83 21.82 10.82
N SER A 271 -17.51 21.99 10.71
CA SER A 271 -16.57 21.64 11.78
C SER A 271 -16.60 22.65 12.93
N PRO A 272 -16.38 22.19 14.19
CA PRO A 272 -16.34 23.06 15.38
C PRO A 272 -15.32 24.20 15.28
N SER A 273 -14.19 23.96 14.59
CA SER A 273 -13.12 24.94 14.40
C SER A 273 -13.55 26.16 13.57
N SER A 274 -14.69 26.11 12.88
CA SER A 274 -15.27 27.24 12.13
C SER A 274 -16.58 27.77 12.74
N GLY A 275 -16.88 27.41 14.01
CA GLY A 275 -18.13 27.80 14.66
C GLY A 275 -19.33 26.90 14.30
N GLY A 276 -19.08 25.76 13.63
CA GLY A 276 -20.07 24.73 13.38
C GLY A 276 -20.51 23.98 14.64
N GLY A 277 -21.58 23.19 14.51
CA GLY A 277 -22.08 22.35 15.59
C GLY A 277 -21.17 21.15 15.90
N ARG A 278 -21.63 20.26 16.78
CA ARG A 278 -20.94 18.99 17.05
C ARG A 278 -20.80 18.20 15.73
N PRO A 279 -19.61 17.66 15.39
CA PRO A 279 -19.43 16.89 14.16
C PRO A 279 -20.37 15.69 14.14
N GLN A 280 -20.94 15.42 12.97
CA GLN A 280 -21.69 14.21 12.70
C GLN A 280 -20.80 13.28 11.86
N PRO A 281 -20.28 12.18 12.43
CA PRO A 281 -19.30 11.32 11.76
C PRO A 281 -19.68 10.86 10.35
N TRP A 282 -20.96 10.55 10.12
CA TRP A 282 -21.48 10.10 8.83
C TRP A 282 -21.45 11.18 7.73
N VAL A 283 -21.44 12.47 8.11
CA VAL A 283 -21.39 13.57 7.13
C VAL A 283 -20.02 13.63 6.48
N THR A 284 -18.95 13.53 7.27
CA THR A 284 -17.56 13.50 6.76
C THR A 284 -17.34 12.29 5.87
N ASP A 285 -17.83 11.12 6.27
CA ASP A 285 -17.77 9.91 5.46
C ASP A 285 -18.49 10.09 4.11
N ARG A 286 -19.76 10.51 4.12
CA ARG A 286 -20.56 10.70 2.89
C ARG A 286 -20.00 11.78 1.96
N ALA A 287 -19.38 12.83 2.51
CA ALA A 287 -18.76 13.88 1.73
C ALA A 287 -17.52 13.40 0.95
N LEU A 288 -16.80 12.40 1.46
CA LEU A 288 -15.52 11.95 0.90
C LEU A 288 -15.58 10.57 0.23
N ARG A 289 -16.53 9.71 0.60
CA ARG A 289 -16.60 8.29 0.18
C ARG A 289 -16.61 8.07 -1.33
N HIS A 290 -17.18 9.00 -2.09
CA HIS A 290 -17.25 8.88 -3.56
C HIS A 290 -16.14 9.63 -4.29
N LEU A 291 -15.27 10.32 -3.53
CA LEU A 291 -14.09 11.04 -4.02
C LEU A 291 -12.80 10.27 -3.72
N LEU A 292 -12.74 9.61 -2.55
CA LEU A 292 -11.64 8.75 -2.13
C LEU A 292 -11.88 7.31 -2.60
N THR A 293 -11.77 7.10 -3.90
CA THR A 293 -11.93 5.79 -4.55
C THR A 293 -10.95 5.60 -5.69
N ASP A 294 -10.69 4.35 -6.07
CA ASP A 294 -10.06 4.07 -7.36
C ASP A 294 -10.98 4.41 -8.55
N ILE A 295 -10.48 4.20 -9.78
CA ILE A 295 -11.24 4.49 -11.01
C ILE A 295 -12.51 3.63 -11.17
N THR A 296 -12.60 2.50 -10.46
CA THR A 296 -13.78 1.62 -10.44
C THR A 296 -14.81 2.00 -9.36
N GLY A 297 -14.47 2.96 -8.49
CA GLY A 297 -15.30 3.38 -7.37
C GLY A 297 -15.08 2.59 -6.08
N ASN A 298 -13.98 1.83 -5.97
CA ASN A 298 -13.65 1.07 -4.78
C ASN A 298 -12.88 1.93 -3.76
N THR A 299 -13.48 2.14 -2.60
CA THR A 299 -12.93 2.88 -1.45
C THR A 299 -11.80 2.16 -0.73
N HIS A 300 -11.78 0.83 -0.76
CA HIS A 300 -10.71 0.01 -0.18
C HIS A 300 -9.40 0.17 -0.96
N ARG A 301 -9.46 0.70 -2.17
CA ARG A 301 -8.30 0.93 -3.05
C ARG A 301 -7.90 2.40 -3.13
N ALA A 302 -8.38 3.26 -2.25
CA ALA A 302 -7.91 4.64 -2.18
C ALA A 302 -6.63 4.75 -1.36
N GLU A 303 -5.75 5.70 -1.69
CA GLU A 303 -4.60 6.07 -0.85
C GLU A 303 -5.02 6.35 0.60
N PHE A 304 -6.08 7.16 0.74
CA PHE A 304 -6.76 7.45 2.00
C PHE A 304 -8.03 6.60 2.09
N CYS A 305 -7.92 5.40 2.65
CA CYS A 305 -9.05 4.50 2.77
C CYS A 305 -9.90 4.83 4.01
N ILE A 306 -11.15 5.20 3.76
CA ILE A 306 -12.14 5.57 4.78
C ILE A 306 -13.22 4.51 5.00
N ASP A 307 -13.01 3.28 4.54
CA ASP A 307 -14.01 2.21 4.72
C ASP A 307 -14.34 1.89 6.16
N LYS A 308 -13.33 2.04 7.02
CA LYS A 308 -13.42 1.81 8.46
C LYS A 308 -13.61 3.12 9.25
N LEU A 309 -13.85 4.25 8.57
CA LEU A 309 -14.03 5.55 9.22
C LEU A 309 -15.41 5.65 9.87
N TYR A 310 -16.45 5.86 9.07
CA TYR A 310 -17.83 5.88 9.56
C TYR A 310 -18.84 5.56 8.45
N SER A 311 -18.80 4.34 7.91
CA SER A 311 -19.83 3.90 6.96
C SER A 311 -21.19 3.80 7.68
N PRO A 312 -22.23 4.51 7.21
CA PRO A 312 -23.56 4.39 7.80
C PRO A 312 -24.21 3.03 7.49
N ASP A 313 -23.71 2.30 6.51
CA ASP A 313 -24.35 1.10 5.96
C ASP A 313 -24.07 -0.18 6.77
N SER A 314 -23.05 -0.18 7.65
CA SER A 314 -22.75 -1.32 8.52
C SER A 314 -22.12 -0.90 9.85
N ALA A 315 -22.35 -1.68 10.91
CA ALA A 315 -21.67 -1.49 12.20
C ALA A 315 -20.14 -1.65 12.09
N ARG A 316 -19.67 -2.59 11.25
CA ARG A 316 -18.24 -2.86 11.01
C ARG A 316 -17.50 -1.70 10.34
N GLY A 317 -18.20 -0.81 9.66
CA GLY A 317 -17.60 0.38 9.03
C GLY A 317 -17.51 1.60 9.96
N ARG A 318 -17.96 1.51 11.22
CA ARG A 318 -18.00 2.63 12.18
C ARG A 318 -16.89 2.54 13.23
N LEU A 319 -15.65 2.32 12.77
CA LEU A 319 -14.51 2.11 13.66
C LEU A 319 -13.71 3.38 13.94
N GLY A 320 -14.00 4.48 13.23
CA GLY A 320 -13.27 5.74 13.36
C GLY A 320 -11.83 5.66 12.83
N LEU A 321 -11.56 4.74 11.91
CA LEU A 321 -10.22 4.46 11.39
C LEU A 321 -10.01 5.06 10.00
N LEU A 322 -8.85 5.66 9.77
CA LEU A 322 -8.29 5.94 8.44
C LEU A 322 -7.13 4.98 8.21
N GLU A 323 -7.11 4.34 7.05
CA GLU A 323 -5.99 3.50 6.63
C GLU A 323 -5.24 4.18 5.48
N LEU A 324 -3.95 4.46 5.68
CA LEU A 324 -3.05 4.96 4.65
C LEU A 324 -2.40 3.77 3.93
N ARG A 325 -2.73 3.60 2.66
CA ARG A 325 -2.47 2.34 1.95
C ARG A 325 -1.27 2.34 1.01
N GLU A 326 -0.76 3.52 0.65
CA GLU A 326 0.30 3.66 -0.36
C GLU A 326 1.70 3.21 0.14
N PHE A 327 1.89 3.08 1.45
CA PHE A 327 3.18 2.68 2.01
C PHE A 327 3.51 1.21 1.65
N GLU A 328 4.61 0.99 0.92
CA GLU A 328 5.21 -0.33 0.73
C GLU A 328 5.93 -0.77 2.01
N MET A 329 5.99 -2.10 2.23
CA MET A 329 6.77 -2.68 3.31
C MET A 329 8.26 -2.38 3.16
N PRO A 330 8.88 -1.68 4.12
CA PRO A 330 10.29 -1.35 4.00
C PRO A 330 11.19 -2.53 4.40
N PRO A 331 12.45 -2.56 3.91
CA PRO A 331 13.38 -3.64 4.20
C PRO A 331 13.87 -3.68 5.66
N HIS A 332 13.65 -2.60 6.43
CA HIS A 332 14.16 -2.50 7.79
C HIS A 332 13.18 -1.83 8.76
N LEU A 333 13.14 -2.30 10.01
CA LEU A 333 12.20 -1.81 11.04
C LEU A 333 12.34 -0.29 11.29
N HIS A 334 13.55 0.26 11.27
CA HIS A 334 13.76 1.70 11.46
C HIS A 334 13.10 2.54 10.37
N MET A 335 13.07 2.04 9.13
CA MET A 335 12.33 2.71 8.06
C MET A 335 10.82 2.67 8.35
N ALA A 336 10.27 1.51 8.75
CA ALA A 336 8.85 1.45 9.16
C ALA A 336 8.51 2.41 10.31
N MET A 337 9.43 2.57 11.27
CA MET A 337 9.29 3.54 12.36
C MET A 337 9.35 4.99 11.86
N VAL A 338 10.17 5.31 10.85
CA VAL A 338 10.23 6.66 10.25
C VAL A 338 8.93 6.98 9.49
N GLN A 339 8.36 6.03 8.74
CA GLN A 339 7.04 6.21 8.10
C GLN A 339 5.97 6.52 9.16
N SER A 340 5.94 5.75 10.25
CA SER A 340 5.01 5.97 11.37
C SER A 340 5.23 7.31 12.07
N LEU A 341 6.49 7.71 12.28
CA LEU A 341 6.86 8.98 12.90
C LEU A 341 6.45 10.17 12.03
N LEU A 342 6.64 10.09 10.70
CA LEU A 342 6.23 11.12 9.75
C LEU A 342 4.73 11.36 9.83
N VAL A 343 3.93 10.29 9.71
CA VAL A 343 2.46 10.37 9.81
C VAL A 343 2.03 10.94 11.16
N ARG A 344 2.61 10.44 12.26
CA ARG A 344 2.29 10.91 13.61
C ARG A 344 2.65 12.39 13.81
N SER A 345 3.75 12.85 13.21
CA SER A 345 4.19 14.25 13.27
C SER A 345 3.23 15.17 12.53
N LEU A 346 2.79 14.78 11.33
CA LEU A 346 1.79 15.52 10.55
C LEU A 346 0.44 15.58 11.29
N VAL A 347 0.00 14.46 11.88
CA VAL A 347 -1.22 14.43 12.70
C VAL A 347 -1.11 15.37 13.90
N ALA A 348 0.02 15.35 14.61
CA ALA A 348 0.24 16.22 15.77
C ALA A 348 0.24 17.71 15.36
N TRP A 349 0.93 18.06 14.28
CA TRP A 349 0.94 19.42 13.74
C TRP A 349 -0.46 19.88 13.34
N PHE A 350 -1.17 19.12 12.50
CA PHE A 350 -2.49 19.55 12.00
C PHE A 350 -3.59 19.51 13.05
N TRP A 351 -3.40 18.75 14.14
CA TRP A 351 -4.30 18.79 15.29
C TRP A 351 -4.22 20.14 16.02
N ASP A 352 -3.00 20.64 16.24
CA ASP A 352 -2.75 21.92 16.90
C ASP A 352 -3.09 23.09 15.97
N GLN A 353 -2.61 23.02 14.74
CA GLN A 353 -2.80 24.04 13.71
C GLN A 353 -3.31 23.41 12.40
N PRO A 354 -4.63 23.40 12.17
CA PRO A 354 -5.22 22.90 10.93
C PRO A 354 -4.66 23.62 9.70
N LEU A 355 -4.33 22.86 8.66
CA LEU A 355 -3.84 23.41 7.41
C LEU A 355 -4.99 24.03 6.61
N ARG A 356 -4.82 25.28 6.18
CA ARG A 356 -5.72 25.98 5.26
C ARG A 356 -4.95 26.42 4.02
N ALA A 357 -5.02 25.62 2.98
CA ALA A 357 -4.35 25.88 1.71
C ALA A 357 -5.22 25.39 0.54
N PRO A 358 -5.13 26.02 -0.65
CA PRO A 358 -5.79 25.49 -1.84
C PRO A 358 -5.11 24.22 -2.34
N LEU A 359 -5.82 23.38 -3.10
CA LEU A 359 -5.22 22.23 -3.78
C LEU A 359 -4.39 22.70 -4.99
N ILE A 360 -3.33 21.98 -5.31
CA ILE A 360 -2.43 22.31 -6.43
C ILE A 360 -2.86 21.54 -7.69
N ARG A 361 -3.09 22.25 -8.79
CA ARG A 361 -3.31 21.63 -10.10
C ARG A 361 -1.98 21.25 -10.73
N HIS A 362 -1.42 20.09 -10.34
CA HIS A 362 -0.12 19.61 -10.83
C HIS A 362 -0.09 19.38 -12.34
N GLY A 363 -1.23 19.00 -12.95
CA GLY A 363 -1.34 18.74 -14.38
C GLY A 363 -0.32 17.71 -14.85
N ALA A 364 0.30 17.94 -16.00
CA ALA A 364 1.31 17.03 -16.55
C ALA A 364 2.56 16.87 -15.67
N ASN A 365 2.82 17.78 -14.72
CA ASN A 365 3.97 17.65 -13.83
C ASN A 365 3.82 16.51 -12.81
N LEU A 366 2.59 16.09 -12.48
CA LEU A 366 2.35 14.99 -11.55
C LEU A 366 3.03 13.70 -12.02
N HIS A 367 2.79 13.32 -13.28
CA HIS A 367 3.45 12.16 -13.91
C HIS A 367 4.74 12.52 -14.68
N GLY A 368 5.16 13.77 -14.58
CA GLY A 368 6.39 14.31 -15.15
C GLY A 368 7.48 14.47 -14.09
N ARG A 369 7.64 15.71 -13.62
CA ARG A 369 8.61 16.11 -12.59
C ARG A 369 8.50 15.26 -11.33
N TYR A 370 7.28 15.09 -10.81
CA TYR A 370 7.05 14.37 -9.55
C TYR A 370 7.16 12.85 -9.65
N LEU A 371 7.65 12.31 -10.76
CA LEU A 371 8.09 10.92 -10.85
C LEU A 371 9.62 10.80 -11.04
N LEU A 372 10.33 11.92 -11.04
CA LEU A 372 11.78 11.98 -11.07
C LEU A 372 12.33 12.17 -9.64
N PRO A 373 13.41 11.45 -9.27
CA PRO A 373 14.02 11.50 -7.94
C PRO A 373 14.28 12.93 -7.44
N HIS A 374 14.86 13.80 -8.27
CA HIS A 374 15.27 15.14 -7.84
C HIS A 374 14.14 15.95 -7.22
N PHE A 375 12.98 15.98 -7.90
CA PHE A 375 11.84 16.76 -7.44
C PHE A 375 11.16 16.13 -6.23
N LEU A 376 11.10 14.79 -6.15
CA LEU A 376 10.53 14.11 -4.98
C LEU A 376 11.42 14.21 -3.73
N ILE A 377 12.75 14.16 -3.91
CA ILE A 377 13.72 14.37 -2.82
C ILE A 377 13.62 15.81 -2.30
N HIS A 378 13.48 16.79 -3.19
CA HIS A 378 13.25 18.18 -2.78
C HIS A 378 11.92 18.34 -2.04
N ASP A 379 10.83 17.80 -2.60
CA ASP A 379 9.49 17.90 -2.01
C ASP A 379 9.41 17.26 -0.62
N ILE A 380 10.03 16.09 -0.39
CA ILE A 380 10.06 15.49 0.95
C ILE A 380 10.98 16.24 1.91
N ALA A 381 12.04 16.89 1.41
CA ALA A 381 12.90 17.74 2.22
C ALA A 381 12.14 18.99 2.70
N ASP A 382 11.26 19.55 1.86
CA ASP A 382 10.34 20.62 2.24
C ASP A 382 9.37 20.17 3.33
N VAL A 383 8.81 18.95 3.23
CA VAL A 383 7.97 18.38 4.30
C VAL A 383 8.72 18.27 5.62
N ALA A 384 9.97 17.79 5.59
CA ALA A 384 10.80 17.72 6.79
C ALA A 384 11.13 19.12 7.34
N ALA A 385 11.35 20.11 6.47
CA ALA A 385 11.57 21.49 6.86
C ALA A 385 10.33 22.13 7.50
N ASP A 386 9.15 21.88 6.95
CA ASP A 386 7.87 22.31 7.51
C ASP A 386 7.66 21.76 8.92
N LEU A 387 7.93 20.46 9.14
CA LEU A 387 7.86 19.85 10.47
C LEU A 387 8.79 20.55 11.47
N ARG A 388 10.04 20.84 11.06
CA ARG A 388 11.00 21.58 11.90
C ARG A 388 10.54 23.01 12.19
N ALA A 389 9.96 23.69 11.20
CA ALA A 389 9.38 25.01 11.38
C ALA A 389 8.23 25.03 12.39
N HIS A 390 7.52 23.90 12.55
CA HIS A 390 6.48 23.69 13.56
C HIS A 390 6.99 23.02 14.84
N GLY A 391 8.29 23.09 15.11
CA GLY A 391 8.89 22.64 16.36
C GLY A 391 9.05 21.12 16.50
N ILE A 392 8.82 20.35 15.44
CA ILE A 392 9.05 18.90 15.39
C ILE A 392 10.41 18.66 14.75
N ALA A 393 11.40 18.25 15.53
CA ALA A 393 12.76 17.98 15.06
C ALA A 393 12.83 16.70 14.20
N PHE A 394 12.30 16.77 12.98
CA PHE A 394 12.33 15.71 12.00
C PHE A 394 13.52 15.92 11.06
N GLU A 395 14.52 15.05 11.15
CA GLU A 395 15.74 15.18 10.35
C GLU A 395 15.50 14.66 8.93
N THR A 396 15.88 15.46 7.93
CA THR A 396 15.72 15.07 6.51
C THR A 396 16.52 13.81 6.18
N SER A 397 17.70 13.61 6.80
CA SER A 397 18.56 12.45 6.55
C SER A 397 17.95 11.11 7.00
N TRP A 398 16.88 11.12 7.79
CA TRP A 398 16.13 9.88 8.10
C TRP A 398 15.42 9.30 6.87
N LEU A 399 15.25 10.11 5.81
CA LEU A 399 14.59 9.75 4.57
C LEU A 399 15.57 9.22 3.48
N ASP A 400 16.88 9.38 3.68
CA ASP A 400 17.90 8.94 2.72
C ASP A 400 17.78 7.45 2.35
N PRO A 401 17.52 6.52 3.31
CA PRO A 401 17.34 5.11 2.97
C PRO A 401 16.15 4.85 2.03
N PHE A 402 15.07 5.61 2.14
CA PHE A 402 13.92 5.49 1.23
C PHE A 402 14.28 6.00 -0.16
N THR A 403 15.09 7.04 -0.24
CA THR A 403 15.54 7.63 -1.50
C THR A 403 16.49 6.70 -2.25
N GLU A 404 17.38 5.99 -1.55
CA GLU A 404 18.23 4.96 -2.14
C GLU A 404 17.43 3.70 -2.53
N PHE A 405 16.48 3.29 -1.69
CA PHE A 405 15.63 2.14 -1.97
C PHE A 405 14.68 2.37 -3.16
N ARG A 406 14.00 3.51 -3.20
CA ARG A 406 13.01 3.84 -4.23
C ARG A 406 13.64 4.17 -5.59
N PHE A 407 14.81 4.79 -5.57
CA PHE A 407 15.47 5.34 -6.75
C PHE A 407 16.95 4.93 -6.78
N PRO A 408 17.25 3.64 -6.97
CA PRO A 408 18.62 3.16 -6.91
C PRO A 408 19.51 3.88 -7.93
N ARG A 409 20.71 4.26 -7.50
CA ARG A 409 21.73 4.82 -8.40
C ARG A 409 22.20 3.76 -9.39
N ILE A 410 22.16 4.11 -10.68
CA ILE A 410 22.62 3.25 -11.77
C ILE A 410 24.11 3.45 -11.99
N GLY A 411 24.57 4.70 -12.04
CA GLY A 411 25.98 5.03 -12.22
C GLY A 411 26.23 6.52 -12.42
N THR A 412 27.50 6.90 -12.33
CA THR A 412 27.98 8.28 -12.50
C THR A 412 29.19 8.28 -13.40
N ALA A 413 29.29 9.28 -14.27
CA ALA A 413 30.45 9.53 -15.11
C ALA A 413 30.79 11.03 -15.11
N VAL A 414 32.08 11.37 -15.21
CA VAL A 414 32.57 12.75 -15.17
C VAL A 414 33.43 13.03 -16.39
N PHE A 415 33.11 14.10 -17.11
CA PHE A 415 33.79 14.51 -18.34
C PHE A 415 34.05 16.02 -18.30
N ASP A 416 35.31 16.45 -18.42
CA ASP A 416 35.68 17.87 -18.41
C ASP A 416 35.08 18.69 -17.25
N GLY A 417 34.99 18.07 -16.07
CA GLY A 417 34.41 18.69 -14.86
C GLY A 417 32.88 18.70 -14.80
N ILE A 418 32.21 18.12 -15.80
CA ILE A 418 30.76 17.94 -15.84
C ILE A 418 30.41 16.53 -15.38
N GLU A 419 29.54 16.43 -14.38
CA GLU A 419 29.04 15.15 -13.86
C GLU A 419 27.73 14.76 -14.56
N ILE A 420 27.61 13.49 -14.95
CA ILE A 420 26.37 12.84 -15.40
C ILE A 420 26.04 11.71 -14.43
N GLU A 421 24.89 11.79 -13.78
CA GLU A 421 24.36 10.73 -12.92
C GLU A 421 23.07 10.14 -13.52
N LEU A 422 23.00 8.81 -13.54
CA LEU A 422 21.81 8.04 -13.87
C LEU A 422 21.21 7.44 -12.59
N ARG A 423 19.92 7.67 -12.36
CA ARG A 423 19.14 7.05 -11.28
C ARG A 423 17.85 6.45 -11.83
N GLY A 424 17.42 5.33 -11.26
CA GLY A 424 16.08 4.80 -11.50
C GLY A 424 15.02 5.86 -11.14
N ALA A 425 13.95 5.94 -11.93
CA ALA A 425 12.85 6.86 -11.70
C ALA A 425 11.52 6.11 -11.78
N ILE A 426 10.43 6.77 -11.38
CA ILE A 426 9.12 6.13 -11.32
C ILE A 426 8.48 6.15 -12.70
N GLU A 427 8.04 4.98 -13.15
CA GLU A 427 7.20 4.84 -14.32
C GLU A 427 5.88 4.20 -13.91
N PRO A 428 4.73 4.85 -14.14
CA PRO A 428 3.43 4.26 -13.87
C PRO A 428 3.20 3.07 -14.80
N TRP A 429 2.85 1.92 -14.25
CA TRP A 429 2.45 0.76 -15.04
C TRP A 429 0.95 0.78 -15.23
N HIS A 430 0.51 0.90 -16.48
CA HIS A 430 -0.91 0.94 -16.78
C HIS A 430 -1.50 -0.47 -16.76
N THR A 431 -2.65 -0.63 -16.10
CA THR A 431 -3.43 -1.85 -16.23
C THR A 431 -3.97 -1.96 -17.66
N LEU A 432 -3.77 -3.13 -18.27
CA LEU A 432 -4.22 -3.45 -19.61
C LEU A 432 -5.71 -3.83 -19.62
N GLY A 433 -6.26 -4.00 -20.82
CA GLY A 433 -7.60 -4.57 -21.00
C GLY A 433 -7.73 -5.97 -20.37
N GLU A 434 -8.97 -6.38 -20.11
CA GLU A 434 -9.26 -7.74 -19.65
C GLU A 434 -8.89 -8.78 -20.71
N GLU A 435 -8.13 -9.79 -20.30
CA GLU A 435 -7.75 -10.92 -21.15
C GLU A 435 -8.32 -12.22 -20.58
N ALA A 436 -8.86 -13.06 -21.46
CA ALA A 436 -9.26 -14.42 -21.09
C ALA A 436 -8.03 -15.30 -20.93
N THR A 437 -7.95 -15.99 -19.79
CA THR A 437 -6.91 -16.96 -19.46
C THR A 437 -7.54 -18.33 -19.19
N ALA A 438 -6.73 -19.38 -19.12
CA ALA A 438 -7.23 -20.72 -18.82
C ALA A 438 -7.92 -20.82 -17.44
N ALA A 439 -7.62 -19.91 -16.50
CA ALA A 439 -8.16 -19.88 -15.14
C ALA A 439 -9.27 -18.84 -14.93
N GLY A 440 -9.67 -18.09 -15.97
CA GLY A 440 -10.65 -17.00 -15.88
C GLY A 440 -10.16 -15.72 -16.56
N THR A 441 -10.62 -14.55 -16.10
CA THR A 441 -10.18 -13.27 -16.65
C THR A 441 -9.00 -12.71 -15.85
N ALA A 442 -7.98 -12.21 -16.54
CA ALA A 442 -6.86 -11.50 -15.92
C ALA A 442 -6.78 -10.06 -16.46
N ARG A 443 -6.23 -9.16 -15.64
CA ARG A 443 -5.83 -7.81 -16.07
C ARG A 443 -4.35 -7.66 -15.78
N TYR A 444 -3.53 -7.75 -16.82
CA TYR A 444 -2.09 -7.55 -16.71
C TYR A 444 -1.76 -6.06 -16.52
N VAL A 445 -0.54 -5.78 -16.09
CA VAL A 445 0.03 -4.42 -16.07
C VAL A 445 1.14 -4.33 -17.10
N ASP A 446 1.24 -3.19 -17.79
CA ASP A 446 2.32 -2.95 -18.74
C ASP A 446 3.61 -2.57 -18.01
N SER A 447 4.35 -3.58 -17.55
CA SER A 447 5.67 -3.42 -16.94
C SER A 447 6.81 -3.36 -17.96
N SER A 448 6.49 -3.21 -19.25
CA SER A 448 7.48 -3.18 -20.34
C SER A 448 8.22 -1.85 -20.49
N VAL A 449 7.77 -0.84 -19.76
CA VAL A 449 8.26 0.54 -19.84
C VAL A 449 8.90 0.90 -18.51
N GLU A 450 10.07 1.53 -18.61
CA GLU A 450 10.81 2.02 -17.47
C GLU A 450 11.18 3.49 -17.67
N ARG A 451 11.59 4.12 -16.57
CA ARG A 451 12.05 5.50 -16.54
C ARG A 451 13.35 5.61 -15.75
N ILE A 452 14.25 6.44 -16.26
CA ILE A 452 15.44 6.89 -15.53
C ILE A 452 15.50 8.41 -15.50
N GLN A 453 16.09 8.95 -14.43
CA GLN A 453 16.49 10.34 -14.38
C GLN A 453 17.96 10.45 -14.77
N VAL A 454 18.24 11.47 -15.57
CA VAL A 454 19.58 11.97 -15.86
C VAL A 454 19.74 13.29 -15.15
N ARG A 455 20.76 13.39 -14.30
CA ARG A 455 21.13 14.61 -13.57
C ARG A 455 22.52 15.05 -14.04
N ILE A 456 22.65 16.32 -14.38
CA ILE A 456 23.90 16.94 -14.85
C ILE A 456 24.31 18.01 -13.85
N ILE A 457 25.60 18.03 -13.45
CA ILE A 457 26.18 19.13 -12.68
C ILE A 457 27.30 19.80 -13.48
N GLY A 458 27.35 21.13 -13.48
CA GLY A 458 28.47 21.92 -14.00
C GLY A 458 28.43 22.18 -15.52
N ALA A 459 27.37 21.77 -16.20
CA ALA A 459 27.18 22.04 -17.62
C ALA A 459 26.40 23.33 -17.86
N ASP A 460 27.01 24.28 -18.57
CA ASP A 460 26.30 25.44 -19.12
C ASP A 460 25.26 24.97 -20.16
N ARG A 461 23.98 25.23 -19.88
CA ARG A 461 22.82 24.81 -20.70
C ARG A 461 22.81 25.34 -22.14
N HIS A 462 23.53 26.43 -22.42
CA HIS A 462 23.61 27.04 -23.74
C HIS A 462 24.79 26.48 -24.54
N ARG A 463 25.80 25.92 -23.86
CA ARG A 463 26.97 25.32 -24.48
C ARG A 463 26.82 23.81 -24.68
N TYR A 464 26.21 23.11 -23.73
CA TYR A 464 26.18 21.65 -23.73
C TYR A 464 24.78 21.10 -23.99
N VAL A 465 24.73 20.00 -24.74
CA VAL A 465 23.51 19.19 -24.96
C VAL A 465 23.80 17.76 -24.56
N VAL A 466 22.88 17.16 -23.81
CA VAL A 466 22.90 15.73 -23.52
C VAL A 466 21.94 15.03 -24.47
N THR A 467 22.39 13.95 -25.09
CA THR A 467 21.53 13.09 -25.91
C THR A 467 21.39 11.70 -25.29
N CYS A 468 20.26 11.04 -25.53
CA CYS A 468 20.07 9.62 -25.29
C CYS A 468 19.77 8.93 -26.62
N ASN A 469 20.59 7.97 -27.02
CA ASN A 469 20.50 7.29 -28.33
C ASN A 469 20.43 8.28 -29.51
N GLY A 470 21.17 9.40 -29.42
CA GLY A 470 21.21 10.45 -30.45
C GLY A 470 20.00 11.39 -30.47
N TYR A 471 19.06 11.27 -29.52
CA TYR A 471 17.97 12.23 -29.33
C TYR A 471 18.30 13.20 -28.20
N PRO A 472 18.20 14.52 -28.42
CA PRO A 472 18.49 15.51 -27.38
C PRO A 472 17.48 15.43 -26.24
N MET A 473 18.00 15.41 -25.02
CA MET A 473 17.18 15.37 -23.81
C MET A 473 16.68 16.78 -23.45
N PRO A 474 15.38 16.96 -23.17
CA PRO A 474 14.85 18.22 -22.69
C PRO A 474 15.17 18.40 -21.19
N LEU A 475 16.41 18.76 -20.84
CA LEU A 475 16.77 18.95 -19.42
C LEU A 475 16.06 20.19 -18.84
N LEU A 476 15.53 20.06 -17.63
CA LEU A 476 14.95 21.13 -16.83
C LEU A 476 16.02 21.75 -15.94
N ALA A 477 15.98 23.07 -15.81
CA ALA A 477 16.71 23.77 -14.77
C ALA A 477 16.11 23.47 -13.39
N THR A 478 16.98 23.44 -12.38
CA THR A 478 16.60 23.31 -10.97
C THR A 478 16.80 24.64 -10.25
N ASP A 479 16.56 24.67 -8.93
CA ASP A 479 16.81 25.86 -8.11
C ASP A 479 18.31 26.19 -8.02
N ASN A 480 19.16 25.20 -8.30
CA ASN A 480 20.59 25.39 -8.53
C ASN A 480 20.87 25.50 -10.05
N PRO A 481 21.38 26.65 -10.55
CA PRO A 481 21.63 26.85 -11.97
C PRO A 481 22.70 25.91 -12.55
N ASP A 482 23.56 25.33 -11.71
CA ASP A 482 24.58 24.37 -12.13
C ASP A 482 24.01 22.95 -12.30
N ILE A 483 22.77 22.70 -11.83
CA ILE A 483 22.13 21.39 -11.86
C ILE A 483 20.97 21.38 -12.85
N HIS A 484 21.00 20.41 -13.75
CA HIS A 484 19.94 20.16 -14.73
C HIS A 484 19.45 18.72 -14.65
N VAL A 485 18.14 18.50 -14.81
CA VAL A 485 17.52 17.16 -14.67
C VAL A 485 16.53 16.87 -15.79
N GLY A 486 16.52 15.63 -16.27
CA GLY A 486 15.51 15.17 -17.23
C GLY A 486 15.25 13.68 -17.08
N GLY A 487 14.10 13.24 -17.56
CA GLY A 487 13.72 11.83 -17.58
C GLY A 487 13.88 11.22 -18.97
N VAL A 488 14.26 9.95 -19.03
CA VAL A 488 14.12 9.12 -20.23
C VAL A 488 13.12 8.01 -19.95
N ARG A 489 12.05 7.97 -20.74
CA ARG A 489 11.11 6.84 -20.80
C ARG A 489 11.48 5.95 -21.98
N PHE A 490 11.55 4.64 -21.74
CA PHE A 490 12.03 3.70 -22.73
C PHE A 490 11.36 2.34 -22.60
N LYS A 491 11.33 1.59 -23.70
CA LYS A 491 10.87 0.20 -23.73
C LYS A 491 12.00 -0.69 -23.21
N ALA A 492 11.82 -1.28 -22.03
CA ALA A 492 12.83 -2.10 -21.36
C ALA A 492 12.83 -3.56 -21.85
N TRP A 493 11.64 -4.12 -22.07
CA TRP A 493 11.45 -5.46 -22.63
C TRP A 493 10.16 -5.49 -23.47
N GLN A 494 9.88 -6.57 -24.19
CA GLN A 494 8.80 -6.61 -25.20
C GLN A 494 7.85 -7.81 -24.99
N PRO A 495 6.99 -7.79 -23.97
CA PRO A 495 5.97 -8.82 -23.79
C PRO A 495 4.90 -8.74 -24.89
N PRO A 496 4.22 -9.86 -25.19
CA PRO A 496 3.08 -9.88 -26.09
C PRO A 496 1.89 -9.07 -25.54
N SER A 497 1.66 -9.10 -24.22
CA SER A 497 0.66 -8.27 -23.53
C SER A 497 1.31 -6.98 -23.01
N ALA A 498 1.20 -5.91 -23.80
CA ALA A 498 1.61 -4.54 -23.47
C ALA A 498 0.79 -3.54 -24.30
N LEU A 499 0.79 -2.26 -23.93
CA LEU A 499 0.10 -1.21 -24.71
C LEU A 499 0.62 -1.13 -26.15
N HIS A 500 1.93 -1.33 -26.32
CA HIS A 500 2.61 -1.28 -27.61
C HIS A 500 3.53 -2.50 -27.75
N PRO A 501 3.01 -3.67 -28.17
CA PRO A 501 3.76 -4.92 -28.19
C PRO A 501 4.77 -4.99 -29.35
N THR A 502 4.61 -4.17 -30.39
CA THR A 502 5.49 -4.18 -31.57
C THR A 502 6.63 -3.16 -31.51
N ILE A 503 6.61 -2.24 -30.55
CA ILE A 503 7.73 -1.30 -30.34
C ILE A 503 8.90 -2.09 -29.74
N THR A 504 10.05 -2.02 -30.42
CA THR A 504 11.28 -2.71 -30.01
C THR A 504 11.90 -2.08 -28.77
N VAL A 505 12.65 -2.91 -28.04
CA VAL A 505 13.45 -2.52 -26.87
C VAL A 505 14.44 -1.41 -27.23
N ASP A 506 14.60 -0.43 -26.34
CA ASP A 506 15.43 0.77 -26.54
C ASP A 506 16.92 0.57 -26.12
N GLY A 507 17.28 -0.62 -25.63
CA GLY A 507 18.58 -0.92 -25.06
C GLY A 507 19.70 -1.24 -26.08
N PRO A 508 20.97 -0.91 -25.77
CA PRO A 508 21.41 -0.13 -24.61
C PRO A 508 21.08 1.36 -24.77
N LEU A 509 20.89 2.06 -23.65
CA LEU A 509 20.73 3.51 -23.60
C LEU A 509 22.10 4.18 -23.55
N ARG A 510 22.44 4.97 -24.57
CA ARG A 510 23.72 5.69 -24.68
C ARG A 510 23.51 7.16 -24.42
N PHE A 511 24.11 7.66 -23.36
CA PHE A 511 24.09 9.07 -22.96
C PHE A 511 25.37 9.75 -23.41
N GLU A 512 25.23 10.84 -24.15
CA GLU A 512 26.37 11.55 -24.72
C GLU A 512 26.27 13.05 -24.45
N LEU A 513 27.35 13.64 -23.92
CA LEU A 513 27.49 15.07 -23.65
C LEU A 513 28.21 15.73 -24.83
N ILE A 514 27.55 16.68 -25.46
CA ILE A 514 28.02 17.32 -26.69
C ILE A 514 28.29 18.78 -26.42
N ASP A 515 29.49 19.26 -26.77
CA ASP A 515 29.80 20.69 -26.81
C ASP A 515 29.35 21.26 -28.16
N ILE A 516 28.36 22.15 -28.12
CA ILE A 516 27.79 22.80 -29.31
C ILE A 516 28.83 23.70 -29.99
N ALA A 517 29.77 24.27 -29.25
CA ALA A 517 30.76 25.19 -29.81
C ALA A 517 31.78 24.47 -30.70
N THR A 518 32.20 23.26 -30.31
CA THR A 518 33.17 22.46 -31.05
C THR A 518 32.53 21.42 -31.97
N ALA A 519 31.22 21.15 -31.79
CA ALA A 519 30.49 20.07 -32.45
C ALA A 519 31.11 18.69 -32.18
N THR A 520 31.63 18.47 -30.97
CA THR A 520 32.26 17.20 -30.57
C THR A 520 31.68 16.68 -29.27
N SER A 521 31.75 15.36 -29.11
CA SER A 521 31.47 14.73 -27.83
C SER A 521 32.53 15.08 -26.80
N CYS A 522 32.10 15.40 -25.58
CA CYS A 522 32.97 15.51 -24.40
C CYS A 522 33.15 14.15 -23.70
N GLY A 523 32.27 13.20 -24.01
CA GLY A 523 32.20 11.90 -23.34
C GLY A 523 30.76 11.43 -23.16
N GLY A 524 30.61 10.25 -22.58
CA GLY A 524 29.30 9.64 -22.41
C GLY A 524 29.35 8.34 -21.62
N CYS A 525 28.18 7.86 -21.23
CA CYS A 525 27.99 6.63 -20.49
C CYS A 525 26.88 5.78 -21.10
N THR A 526 26.98 4.47 -20.92
CA THR A 526 26.03 3.49 -21.46
C THR A 526 25.35 2.75 -20.32
N TYR A 527 24.03 2.60 -20.43
CA TYR A 527 23.22 1.77 -19.56
C TYR A 527 22.59 0.62 -20.34
N HIS A 528 22.80 -0.60 -19.85
CA HIS A 528 22.25 -1.81 -20.43
C HIS A 528 21.01 -2.26 -19.65
N VAL A 529 19.88 -2.40 -20.35
CA VAL A 529 18.63 -2.88 -19.74
C VAL A 529 18.75 -4.33 -19.27
N ALA A 530 19.48 -5.16 -20.03
CA ALA A 530 19.84 -6.51 -19.65
C ALA A 530 21.37 -6.64 -19.51
N HIS A 531 21.87 -7.77 -19.04
CA HIS A 531 23.31 -7.99 -18.94
C HIS A 531 23.99 -7.83 -20.31
N PRO A 532 25.08 -7.04 -20.46
CA PRO A 532 25.68 -6.70 -21.75
C PRO A 532 26.16 -7.93 -22.54
N GLY A 533 26.62 -8.98 -21.85
CA GLY A 533 27.00 -10.26 -22.46
C GLY A 533 25.83 -11.18 -22.87
N GLY A 534 24.59 -10.70 -22.88
CA GLY A 534 23.40 -11.50 -23.25
C GLY A 534 23.02 -12.59 -22.24
N ARG A 535 23.55 -12.52 -21.01
CA ARG A 535 23.26 -13.48 -19.95
C ARG A 535 21.86 -13.23 -19.39
N ALA A 536 20.96 -14.20 -19.59
CA ALA A 536 19.76 -14.32 -18.79
C ALA A 536 20.12 -15.06 -17.50
N TYR A 537 19.59 -14.60 -16.36
CA TYR A 537 19.65 -15.37 -15.12
C TYR A 537 18.35 -16.18 -15.02
N ASP A 538 18.44 -17.43 -14.59
CA ASP A 538 17.26 -18.28 -14.42
C ASP A 538 16.62 -18.11 -13.03
N GLU A 539 17.41 -17.64 -12.05
CA GLU A 539 17.00 -17.51 -10.65
C GLU A 539 17.28 -16.10 -10.11
N PRO A 540 16.44 -15.61 -9.18
CA PRO A 540 16.74 -14.44 -8.35
C PRO A 540 18.11 -14.55 -7.65
N PRO A 541 18.78 -13.42 -7.36
CA PRO A 541 20.03 -13.45 -6.61
C PRO A 541 19.80 -13.97 -5.19
N VAL A 542 20.80 -14.66 -4.63
CA VAL A 542 20.68 -15.26 -3.29
C VAL A 542 20.82 -14.23 -2.16
N ASN A 543 21.34 -13.03 -2.45
CA ASN A 543 21.50 -11.94 -1.49
C ASN A 543 21.72 -10.58 -2.17
N ALA A 544 21.74 -9.52 -1.36
CA ALA A 544 21.94 -8.14 -1.81
C ALA A 544 23.28 -7.89 -2.54
N VAL A 545 24.36 -8.60 -2.18
CA VAL A 545 25.69 -8.44 -2.80
C VAL A 545 25.67 -8.97 -4.24
N GLU A 546 25.05 -10.13 -4.46
CA GLU A 546 24.86 -10.65 -5.82
C GLU A 546 23.94 -9.74 -6.63
N ALA A 547 22.84 -9.27 -6.02
CA ALA A 547 21.91 -8.34 -6.65
C ALA A 547 22.64 -7.06 -7.11
N GLU A 548 23.45 -6.47 -6.24
CA GLU A 548 24.28 -5.30 -6.56
C GLU A 548 25.30 -5.59 -7.67
N ALA A 549 25.98 -6.74 -7.64
CA ALA A 549 26.92 -7.13 -8.69
C ALA A 549 26.23 -7.31 -10.06
N ARG A 550 24.99 -7.82 -10.10
CA ARG A 550 24.19 -7.90 -11.33
C ARG A 550 23.86 -6.51 -11.87
N ARG A 551 23.46 -5.57 -10.99
CA ARG A 551 23.15 -4.16 -11.37
C ARG A 551 24.39 -3.39 -11.83
N ALA A 552 25.51 -3.49 -11.12
CA ALA A 552 26.73 -2.72 -11.40
C ALA A 552 27.29 -3.00 -12.81
N ARG A 553 27.12 -4.23 -13.33
CA ARG A 553 27.56 -4.62 -14.69
C ARG A 553 26.73 -4.01 -15.81
N ARG A 554 25.62 -3.34 -15.49
CA ARG A 554 24.73 -2.71 -16.47
C ARG A 554 25.11 -1.27 -16.79
N PHE A 555 26.11 -0.70 -16.12
CA PHE A 555 26.55 0.67 -16.36
C PHE A 555 28.02 0.68 -16.79
N GLU A 556 28.30 1.44 -17.84
CA GLU A 556 29.64 1.70 -18.34
C GLU A 556 29.85 3.21 -18.44
N ALA A 557 30.90 3.75 -17.82
CA ALA A 557 31.29 5.16 -17.95
C ALA A 557 32.00 5.45 -19.29
N THR A 558 31.60 4.72 -20.33
CA THR A 558 32.12 4.81 -21.69
C THR A 558 30.96 4.74 -22.69
N GLY A 559 31.14 5.34 -23.86
CA GLY A 559 30.13 5.39 -24.91
C GLY A 559 30.02 6.80 -25.47
N PHE A 560 30.87 7.11 -26.44
CA PHE A 560 30.84 8.39 -27.15
C PHE A 560 31.11 8.17 -28.64
N THR A 561 30.64 9.13 -29.43
CA THR A 561 30.82 9.21 -30.87
C THR A 561 32.10 10.00 -31.17
N PRO A 562 33.15 9.38 -31.75
CA PRO A 562 34.37 10.09 -32.09
C PRO A 562 34.17 11.01 -33.30
N GLY A 563 34.84 12.15 -33.30
CA GLY A 563 34.82 13.11 -34.41
C GLY A 563 33.77 14.20 -34.28
N LYS A 564 33.49 14.90 -35.39
CA LYS A 564 32.48 15.96 -35.43
C LYS A 564 31.08 15.38 -35.60
N LEU A 565 30.15 15.90 -34.81
CA LEU A 565 28.73 15.56 -34.82
C LEU A 565 27.94 16.51 -35.71
N ASP A 566 26.86 16.01 -36.30
CA ASP A 566 25.92 16.83 -37.07
C ASP A 566 24.97 17.58 -36.12
N LEU A 567 25.33 18.83 -35.79
CA LEU A 567 24.50 19.69 -34.95
C LEU A 567 23.18 20.09 -35.62
N SER A 568 23.05 19.98 -36.94
CA SER A 568 21.81 20.32 -37.64
C SER A 568 20.71 19.29 -37.36
N ASP A 569 21.06 17.99 -37.43
CA ASP A 569 20.18 16.87 -37.06
C ASP A 569 19.76 16.95 -35.58
N ILE A 570 20.71 17.24 -34.67
CA ILE A 570 20.39 17.39 -33.24
C ILE A 570 19.41 18.55 -33.01
N ARG A 571 19.62 19.70 -33.64
CA ARG A 571 18.73 20.86 -33.52
C ARG A 571 17.36 20.60 -34.10
N GLU A 572 17.27 19.89 -35.23
CA GLU A 572 16.00 19.49 -35.83
C GLU A 572 15.21 18.58 -34.90
N LYS A 573 15.85 17.53 -34.37
CA LYS A 573 15.25 16.62 -33.37
C LYS A 573 14.81 17.39 -32.13
N GLN A 574 15.62 18.32 -31.64
CA GLN A 574 15.28 19.16 -30.48
C GLN A 574 14.03 20.00 -30.74
N ALA A 575 13.91 20.60 -31.93
CA ALA A 575 12.73 21.36 -32.33
C ALA A 575 11.46 20.48 -32.37
N ARG A 576 11.56 19.27 -32.94
CA ARG A 576 10.45 18.30 -32.98
C ARG A 576 10.03 17.82 -31.59
N ILE A 577 10.98 17.56 -30.70
CA ILE A 577 10.71 17.17 -29.31
C ILE A 577 10.04 18.33 -28.55
N SER A 578 10.45 19.58 -28.81
CA SER A 578 9.88 20.76 -28.12
C SER A 578 8.41 21.02 -28.43
N THR A 579 7.87 20.48 -29.53
CA THR A 579 6.45 20.58 -29.87
C THR A 579 5.61 19.43 -29.33
N ASP A 580 6.22 18.50 -28.58
CA ASP A 580 5.48 17.36 -28.05
C ASP A 580 4.47 17.74 -26.97
N ILE A 581 3.33 17.06 -26.99
CA ILE A 581 2.28 17.18 -25.98
C ILE A 581 2.58 16.13 -24.91
N GLY A 582 3.49 16.47 -24.00
CA GLY A 582 3.96 15.60 -22.93
C GLY A 582 4.37 16.37 -21.69
N ALA A 583 4.72 15.64 -20.62
CA ALA A 583 5.26 16.28 -19.43
C ALA A 583 6.62 16.94 -19.75
N PRO A 584 6.82 18.21 -19.36
CA PRO A 584 8.11 18.86 -19.56
C PRO A 584 9.22 18.06 -18.90
N GLY A 585 10.39 18.02 -19.55
CA GLY A 585 11.55 17.35 -18.97
C GLY A 585 11.71 15.88 -19.33
N ILE A 586 10.80 15.31 -20.12
CA ILE A 586 10.78 13.87 -20.41
C ILE A 586 11.06 13.61 -21.90
N LEU A 587 12.08 12.81 -22.17
CA LEU A 587 12.33 12.20 -23.48
C LEU A 587 11.69 10.81 -23.51
N ASP A 588 10.67 10.60 -24.35
CA ASP A 588 10.08 9.27 -24.56
C ASP A 588 10.61 8.63 -25.85
N LEU A 589 11.54 7.69 -25.70
CA LEU A 589 12.22 7.04 -26.84
C LEU A 589 11.26 6.27 -27.74
N ARG A 590 10.12 5.80 -27.20
CA ARG A 590 9.11 5.10 -27.98
C ARG A 590 8.40 6.07 -28.92
N ARG A 591 8.16 7.30 -28.46
CA ARG A 591 7.42 8.33 -29.16
C ARG A 591 8.27 9.07 -30.19
N VAL A 592 9.50 9.45 -29.84
CA VAL A 592 10.42 10.11 -30.80
C VAL A 592 10.71 9.23 -32.02
N ARG A 593 10.76 7.91 -31.83
CA ARG A 593 10.99 6.93 -32.90
C ARG A 593 9.76 6.63 -33.76
N THR A 594 8.55 6.97 -33.32
CA THR A 594 7.31 6.55 -33.99
C THR A 594 6.46 7.72 -34.47
N VAL A 595 6.33 8.77 -33.66
CA VAL A 595 5.45 9.91 -33.93
C VAL A 595 6.22 11.12 -34.47
N GLN A 596 7.48 11.31 -34.08
CA GLN A 596 8.24 12.53 -34.37
C GLN A 596 9.36 12.35 -35.41
N GLN A 597 9.30 11.28 -36.22
CA GLN A 597 10.27 10.98 -37.29
C GLN A 597 10.38 12.06 -38.34
#